data_AF-A0AAJ6ZE00-F1
#
_entry.id   AF-A0AAJ6ZE00-F1
#
_cell.length_a   1.000
_cell.length_b   1.000
_cell.length_c   1.000
_cell.angle_alpha   90.00
_cell.angle_beta   90.00
_cell.angle_gamma   90.00
#
_symmetry.space_group_name_H-M   'P 1'
#
loop_
_entity.id
_entity.type
_entity.pdbx_description
1 polymer ?
#
loop_
_entity_poly.entity_id
_entity_poly.type
_entity_poly.pdbx_seq_one_letter_code
_entity_poly.pdbx_strand_id
1 'polypeptide(L)'
;MYSYVIAILCLMMCVNLGLAQEMPKGAIGFPEIEENPKVSNKQDRQPVYLPSVCPENELYYPGDHKTDWICDCRPGYLYHPATDRCWLAYQRGPCPQGQYLVLTKSSVLPICEMNPCKSDDTVMYNGNCTTLGAMTPCGLSYPAKVVWINATTIKVDCVKVYVDNRFSSNVEEEVFALCPPGCKRSINLQCTPDVRR
;
A
#
# COMPACT_ATOMS: atom_id res chain seq x y z
N MET A 1 -38.03 -39.76 -2.07
CA MET A 1 -36.81 -39.41 -1.31
C MET A 1 -35.81 -38.60 -2.13
N TYR A 2 -35.46 -39.00 -3.36
CA TYR A 2 -34.48 -38.27 -4.21
C TYR A 2 -34.85 -36.80 -4.49
N SER A 3 -36.13 -36.51 -4.73
CA SER A 3 -36.59 -35.15 -5.05
C SER A 3 -36.49 -34.17 -3.87
N TYR A 4 -36.56 -34.68 -2.63
CA TYR A 4 -36.41 -33.86 -1.41
C TYR A 4 -34.94 -33.51 -1.15
N VAL A 5 -34.03 -34.42 -1.47
CA VAL A 5 -32.58 -34.22 -1.28
C VAL A 5 -32.04 -33.16 -2.25
N ILE A 6 -32.51 -33.14 -3.49
CA ILE A 6 -32.13 -32.13 -4.49
C ILE A 6 -32.65 -30.73 -4.11
N ALA A 7 -33.87 -30.65 -3.57
CA ALA A 7 -34.43 -29.38 -3.09
C ALA A 7 -33.63 -28.79 -1.92
N ILE A 8 -33.17 -29.63 -0.98
CA ILE A 8 -32.35 -29.22 0.17
C ILE A 8 -30.94 -28.78 -0.28
N LEU A 9 -30.34 -29.46 -1.27
CA LEU A 9 -29.05 -29.07 -1.85
C LEU A 9 -29.13 -27.73 -2.61
N CYS A 10 -30.21 -27.48 -3.35
CA CYS A 10 -30.44 -26.17 -3.97
C CYS A 10 -30.65 -25.06 -2.94
N LEU A 11 -31.39 -25.31 -1.86
CA LEU A 11 -31.58 -24.36 -0.76
C LEU A 11 -30.25 -24.00 -0.08
N MET A 12 -29.36 -24.96 0.13
CA MET A 12 -28.02 -24.71 0.69
C MET A 12 -27.12 -23.90 -0.26
N MET A 13 -27.22 -24.10 -1.58
CA MET A 13 -26.42 -23.34 -2.56
C MET A 13 -26.90 -21.89 -2.74
N CYS A 14 -28.15 -21.57 -2.41
CA CYS A 14 -28.67 -20.20 -2.45
C CYS A 14 -28.31 -19.34 -1.23
N VAL A 15 -27.81 -19.92 -0.13
CA VAL A 15 -27.47 -19.16 1.10
C VAL A 15 -26.11 -18.45 0.99
N ASN A 16 -25.30 -18.75 0.00
CA ASN A 16 -24.06 -18.00 -0.30
C ASN A 16 -24.34 -16.78 -1.19
N LEU A 17 -25.42 -16.04 -0.90
CA LEU A 17 -25.62 -14.69 -1.42
C LEU A 17 -24.66 -13.77 -0.67
N GLY A 18 -23.72 -13.19 -1.42
CA GLY A 18 -22.59 -12.42 -0.92
C GLY A 18 -22.99 -11.37 0.12
N LEU A 19 -22.27 -11.37 1.22
CA LEU A 19 -22.24 -10.25 2.15
C LEU A 19 -21.59 -9.07 1.42
N ALA A 20 -22.42 -8.22 0.82
CA ALA A 20 -22.02 -6.83 0.61
C ALA A 20 -21.81 -6.24 2.01
N GLN A 21 -20.55 -6.02 2.40
CA GLN A 21 -20.25 -5.34 3.65
C GLN A 21 -20.78 -3.91 3.52
N GLU A 22 -21.93 -3.63 4.12
CA GLU A 22 -22.41 -2.26 4.28
C GLU A 22 -21.37 -1.47 5.10
N MET A 23 -21.01 -0.28 4.65
CA MET A 23 -20.10 0.60 5.37
C MET A 23 -20.61 0.81 6.81
N PRO A 24 -19.78 0.58 7.84
CA PRO A 24 -20.19 0.81 9.22
C PRO A 24 -20.57 2.27 9.40
N LYS A 25 -21.85 2.52 9.70
CA LYS A 25 -22.38 3.86 9.95
C LYS A 25 -21.63 4.48 11.13
N GLY A 26 -20.94 5.59 10.90
CA GLY A 26 -20.18 6.32 11.93
C GLY A 26 -18.69 5.99 12.00
N ALA A 27 -18.10 5.35 10.98
CA ALA A 27 -16.66 5.18 10.92
C ALA A 27 -15.93 6.54 10.83
N ILE A 28 -14.96 6.75 11.71
CA ILE A 28 -14.09 7.94 11.72
C ILE A 28 -12.82 7.59 10.96
N GLY A 29 -12.55 8.32 9.88
CA GLY A 29 -11.33 8.19 9.09
C GLY A 29 -10.39 9.37 9.31
N PHE A 30 -9.10 9.10 9.23
CA PHE A 30 -8.06 10.14 9.32
C PHE A 30 -7.46 10.36 7.93
N PRO A 31 -7.49 11.60 7.39
CA PRO A 31 -6.83 11.90 6.13
C PRO A 31 -5.32 11.65 6.23
N GLU A 32 -4.76 11.04 5.19
CA GLU A 32 -3.33 10.79 5.05
C GLU A 32 -2.78 11.64 3.90
N ILE A 33 -1.52 12.06 4.02
CA ILE A 33 -0.82 12.78 2.96
C ILE A 33 -0.44 11.77 1.87
N GLU A 34 -0.72 12.09 0.61
CA GLU A 34 -0.23 11.28 -0.50
C GLU A 34 1.28 11.52 -0.67
N GLU A 35 2.09 10.54 -0.25
CA GLU A 35 3.56 10.58 -0.38
C GLU A 35 4.04 10.31 -1.81
N ASN A 36 3.23 9.67 -2.65
CA ASN A 36 3.57 9.42 -4.04
C ASN A 36 2.89 10.45 -4.96
N PRO A 37 3.62 11.47 -5.46
CA PRO A 37 3.03 12.53 -6.28
C PRO A 37 2.42 11.98 -7.59
N LYS A 38 2.83 10.79 -8.05
CA LYS A 38 2.33 10.17 -9.28
C LYS A 38 0.91 9.60 -9.19
N VAL A 39 0.36 9.49 -7.97
CA VAL A 39 -0.95 8.89 -7.69
C VAL A 39 -1.99 9.95 -7.30
N SER A 40 -1.59 11.23 -7.29
CA SER A 40 -2.47 12.32 -6.87
C SER A 40 -3.75 12.37 -7.72
N ASN A 41 -4.91 12.40 -7.06
CA ASN A 41 -6.22 12.41 -7.73
C ASN A 41 -6.54 13.80 -8.28
N LYS A 42 -7.15 13.87 -9.47
CA LYS A 42 -7.60 15.12 -10.14
C LYS A 42 -8.64 15.95 -9.36
N GLN A 43 -9.18 15.43 -8.26
CA GLN A 43 -10.28 16.04 -7.50
C GLN A 43 -9.87 16.46 -6.08
N ASP A 44 -8.57 16.55 -5.79
CA ASP A 44 -8.03 16.96 -4.48
C ASP A 44 -8.52 16.09 -3.30
N ARG A 45 -8.92 14.84 -3.57
CA ARG A 45 -9.27 13.86 -2.53
C ARG A 45 -8.02 13.20 -1.99
N GLN A 46 -7.90 13.14 -0.67
CA GLN A 46 -6.79 12.48 0.02
C GLN A 46 -7.14 11.03 0.39
N PRO A 47 -6.14 10.13 0.43
CA PRO A 47 -6.30 8.81 1.03
C PRO A 47 -6.74 8.93 2.49
N VAL A 48 -7.50 7.96 2.98
CA VAL A 48 -8.01 7.96 4.36
C VAL A 48 -7.60 6.68 5.07
N TYR A 49 -6.98 6.81 6.24
CA TYR A 49 -6.83 5.68 7.16
C TYR A 49 -8.20 5.36 7.78
N LEU A 50 -8.73 4.20 7.42
CA LEU A 50 -10.07 3.77 7.81
C LEU A 50 -10.08 2.26 8.15
N PRO A 51 -9.61 1.87 9.35
CA PRO A 51 -9.38 0.47 9.72
C PRO A 51 -10.65 -0.38 9.85
N SER A 52 -11.83 0.26 9.90
CA SER A 52 -13.11 -0.44 9.87
C SER A 52 -13.55 -0.86 8.46
N VAL A 53 -12.88 -0.35 7.42
CA VAL A 53 -13.19 -0.59 6.01
C VAL A 53 -12.04 -1.29 5.31
N CYS A 54 -10.81 -0.82 5.52
CA CYS A 54 -9.63 -1.39 4.88
C CYS A 54 -8.83 -2.30 5.83
N PRO A 55 -8.25 -3.41 5.32
CA PRO A 55 -7.32 -4.25 6.05
C PRO A 55 -6.11 -3.50 6.58
N GLU A 56 -5.36 -4.16 7.48
CA GLU A 56 -4.09 -3.65 7.96
C GLU A 56 -3.13 -3.35 6.81
N ASN A 57 -2.38 -2.25 6.94
CA ASN A 57 -1.44 -1.75 5.94
C ASN A 57 -2.07 -1.28 4.61
N GLU A 58 -3.38 -1.14 4.55
CA GLU A 58 -4.11 -0.52 3.42
C GLU A 58 -4.69 0.85 3.82
N LEU A 59 -4.81 1.76 2.85
CA LEU A 59 -5.55 3.01 2.98
C LEU A 59 -6.75 3.00 2.03
N TYR A 60 -7.77 3.79 2.37
CA TYR A 60 -8.95 3.97 1.53
C TYR A 60 -8.66 5.09 0.52
N TYR A 61 -8.29 4.70 -0.69
CA TYR A 61 -7.92 5.60 -1.78
C TYR A 61 -9.14 6.03 -2.59
N PRO A 62 -9.20 7.30 -3.03
CA PRO A 62 -10.20 7.75 -3.98
C PRO A 62 -9.95 7.14 -5.37
N GLY A 63 -11.00 6.56 -5.97
CA GLY A 63 -10.98 6.06 -7.35
C GLY A 63 -11.14 7.16 -8.41
N ASP A 64 -11.30 6.76 -9.67
CA ASP A 64 -11.38 7.69 -10.81
C ASP A 64 -12.71 8.48 -10.85
N HIS A 65 -13.78 7.89 -10.32
CA HIS A 65 -15.08 8.53 -10.20
C HIS A 65 -15.27 9.16 -8.81
N LYS A 66 -16.11 10.20 -8.71
CA LYS A 66 -16.34 10.98 -7.47
C LYS A 66 -16.73 10.14 -6.26
N THR A 67 -17.47 9.06 -6.50
CA THR A 67 -17.99 8.16 -5.46
C THR A 67 -17.19 6.87 -5.35
N ASP A 68 -16.20 6.68 -6.22
CA ASP A 68 -15.38 5.47 -6.23
C ASP A 68 -14.24 5.61 -5.23
N TRP A 69 -13.99 4.50 -4.55
CA TRP A 69 -12.99 4.36 -3.51
C TRP A 69 -12.58 2.90 -3.39
N ILE A 70 -11.31 2.68 -3.07
CA ILE A 70 -10.71 1.35 -3.06
C ILE A 70 -9.67 1.25 -1.96
N CYS A 71 -9.62 0.11 -1.29
CA CYS A 71 -8.49 -0.19 -0.40
C CYS A 71 -7.29 -0.63 -1.23
N ASP A 72 -6.14 0.00 -0.99
CA ASP A 72 -4.85 -0.37 -1.60
C ASP A 72 -3.73 -0.19 -0.59
N CYS A 73 -2.56 -0.78 -0.85
CA CYS A 73 -1.44 -0.72 0.06
C CYS A 73 -1.01 0.73 0.32
N ARG A 74 -0.73 1.05 1.59
CA ARG A 74 -0.18 2.33 1.98
C ARG A 74 1.24 2.54 1.39
N PRO A 75 1.73 3.79 1.30
CA PRO A 75 3.02 4.09 0.67
C PRO A 75 4.18 3.27 1.25
N GLY A 76 4.99 2.67 0.38
CA GLY A 76 6.12 1.80 0.76
C GLY A 76 5.76 0.35 1.11
N TYR A 77 4.49 -0.03 1.03
CA TYR A 77 4.01 -1.41 1.26
C TYR A 77 3.72 -2.12 -0.06
N LEU A 78 3.95 -3.43 -0.07
CA LEU A 78 3.82 -4.32 -1.22
C LEU A 78 2.73 -5.34 -0.95
N TYR A 79 1.82 -5.52 -1.91
CA TYR A 79 0.79 -6.54 -1.83
C TYR A 79 1.39 -7.91 -2.12
N HIS A 80 1.13 -8.87 -1.23
CA HIS A 80 1.59 -10.25 -1.37
C HIS A 80 0.39 -11.19 -1.61
N PRO A 81 0.22 -11.74 -2.83
CA PRO A 81 -1.00 -12.49 -3.19
C PRO A 81 -1.30 -13.70 -2.33
N ALA A 82 -0.28 -14.45 -1.92
CA ALA A 82 -0.51 -15.68 -1.16
C ALA A 82 -0.95 -15.42 0.28
N THR A 83 -0.74 -14.20 0.81
CA THR A 83 -1.26 -13.81 2.13
C THR A 83 -2.42 -12.83 2.06
N ASP A 84 -2.78 -12.35 0.85
CA ASP A 84 -3.79 -11.31 0.60
C ASP A 84 -3.64 -10.10 1.55
N ARG A 85 -2.40 -9.64 1.73
CA ARG A 85 -2.02 -8.58 2.66
C ARG A 85 -0.92 -7.69 2.09
N CYS A 86 -0.88 -6.45 2.54
CA CYS A 86 0.19 -5.51 2.27
C CYS A 86 1.29 -5.62 3.35
N TRP A 87 2.54 -5.69 2.91
CA TRP A 87 3.71 -5.84 3.79
C TRP A 87 4.73 -4.75 3.49
N LEU A 88 5.39 -4.23 4.53
CA LEU A 88 6.41 -3.20 4.38
C LEU A 88 7.58 -3.75 3.55
N ALA A 89 7.98 -3.03 2.50
CA ALA A 89 9.15 -3.41 1.71
C ALA A 89 10.42 -3.37 2.56
N TYR A 90 11.40 -4.23 2.22
CA TYR A 90 12.66 -4.39 2.96
C TYR A 90 12.51 -4.79 4.43
N GLN A 91 11.36 -5.36 4.80
CA GLN A 91 11.14 -6.03 6.08
C GLN A 91 10.82 -7.51 5.82
N ARG A 92 10.92 -8.33 6.87
CA ARG A 92 10.70 -9.79 6.74
C ARG A 92 9.34 -10.12 6.12
N GLY A 93 8.27 -9.54 6.64
CA GLY A 93 6.91 -9.81 6.18
C GLY A 93 6.61 -11.33 6.10
N PRO A 94 6.13 -11.84 4.94
CA PRO A 94 5.84 -13.26 4.75
C PRO A 94 7.08 -14.10 4.43
N CYS A 95 8.27 -13.49 4.34
CA CYS A 95 9.49 -14.18 3.95
C CYS A 95 10.08 -15.02 5.10
N PRO A 96 10.90 -16.04 4.77
CA PRO A 96 11.68 -16.78 5.75
C PRO A 96 12.62 -15.87 6.57
N GLN A 97 13.05 -16.35 7.73
CA GLN A 97 14.00 -15.64 8.57
C GLN A 97 15.28 -15.26 7.81
N GLY A 98 15.77 -14.02 8.00
CA GLY A 98 16.95 -13.52 7.32
C GLY A 98 16.71 -13.06 5.88
N GLN A 99 15.47 -13.14 5.39
CA GLN A 99 15.04 -12.58 4.12
C GLN A 99 14.09 -11.41 4.33
N TYR A 100 14.00 -10.54 3.33
CA TYR A 100 13.04 -9.45 3.28
C TYR A 100 12.21 -9.48 1.99
N LEU A 101 11.07 -8.78 2.01
CA LEU A 101 10.21 -8.64 0.84
C LEU A 101 10.68 -7.45 -0.01
N VAL A 102 10.97 -7.69 -1.29
CA VAL A 102 11.40 -6.65 -2.24
C VAL A 102 10.62 -6.72 -3.54
N LEU A 103 10.50 -5.58 -4.22
CA LEU A 103 9.96 -5.52 -5.57
C LEU A 103 11.09 -5.24 -6.56
N THR A 104 11.37 -6.21 -7.44
CA THR A 104 12.39 -6.05 -8.46
C THR A 104 11.83 -5.31 -9.67
N LYS A 105 12.68 -4.57 -10.39
CA LYS A 105 12.25 -3.82 -11.59
C LYS A 105 11.64 -4.70 -12.69
N SER A 106 11.98 -5.98 -12.71
CA SER A 106 11.53 -6.95 -13.72
C SER A 106 10.25 -7.69 -13.33
N SER A 107 9.70 -7.45 -12.14
CA SER A 107 8.55 -8.19 -11.62
C SER A 107 7.49 -7.23 -11.07
N VAL A 108 6.23 -7.56 -11.32
CA VAL A 108 5.07 -6.92 -10.67
C VAL A 108 4.80 -7.55 -9.30
N LEU A 109 5.25 -8.80 -9.11
CA LEU A 109 5.11 -9.55 -7.87
C LEU A 109 6.33 -9.35 -6.98
N PRO A 110 6.15 -9.07 -5.67
CA PRO A 110 7.26 -9.00 -4.75
C PRO A 110 7.85 -10.40 -4.53
N ILE A 111 9.15 -10.43 -4.26
CA ILE A 111 9.91 -11.66 -4.00
C ILE A 111 10.64 -11.56 -2.67
N CYS A 112 11.01 -12.71 -2.11
CA CYS A 112 11.87 -12.76 -0.95
C CYS A 112 13.34 -12.79 -1.39
N GLU A 113 14.14 -11.90 -0.82
CA GLU A 113 15.59 -11.82 -1.06
C GLU A 113 16.33 -11.82 0.28
N MET A 114 17.57 -12.31 0.28
CA MET A 114 18.41 -12.33 1.48
C MET A 114 18.69 -10.91 1.97
N ASN A 115 18.42 -10.65 3.24
CA ASN A 115 18.77 -9.38 3.86
C ASN A 115 20.30 -9.32 4.10
N PRO A 116 21.03 -8.39 3.47
CA PRO A 116 22.48 -8.27 3.65
C PRO A 116 22.90 -8.01 5.11
N CYS A 117 22.00 -7.43 5.90
CA CYS A 117 22.22 -7.11 7.31
C CYS A 117 21.98 -8.29 8.26
N LYS A 118 21.48 -9.43 7.76
CA LYS A 118 21.26 -10.67 8.53
C LYS A 118 20.41 -10.49 9.79
N SER A 119 19.60 -9.44 9.87
CA SER A 119 18.72 -9.13 10.99
C SER A 119 17.41 -8.54 10.46
N ASP A 120 16.29 -9.12 10.87
CA ASP A 120 14.97 -8.90 10.26
C ASP A 120 14.49 -7.43 10.35
N ASP A 121 14.91 -6.69 11.37
CA ASP A 121 14.48 -5.29 11.62
C ASP A 121 15.45 -4.25 11.02
N THR A 122 16.47 -4.70 10.29
CA THR A 122 17.51 -3.83 9.73
C THR A 122 17.54 -3.86 8.22
N VAL A 123 17.86 -2.72 7.62
CA VAL A 123 17.99 -2.53 6.18
C VAL A 123 19.36 -1.97 5.85
N MET A 124 19.86 -2.31 4.67
CA MET A 124 21.09 -1.74 4.13
C MET A 124 20.81 -0.34 3.57
N TYR A 125 21.48 0.67 4.10
CA TYR A 125 21.44 2.03 3.60
C TYR A 125 22.86 2.62 3.56
N ASN A 126 23.29 3.07 2.37
CA ASN A 126 24.63 3.63 2.14
C ASN A 126 25.78 2.77 2.71
N GLY A 127 25.68 1.45 2.57
CA GLY A 127 26.71 0.50 3.04
C GLY A 127 26.65 0.15 4.53
N ASN A 128 25.73 0.75 5.30
CA ASN A 128 25.54 0.48 6.71
C ASN A 128 24.18 -0.16 6.98
N CYS A 129 24.12 -1.03 7.99
CA CYS A 129 22.87 -1.59 8.48
C CYS A 129 22.22 -0.64 9.48
N THR A 130 20.96 -0.28 9.23
CA THR A 130 20.17 0.65 10.05
C THR A 130 18.74 0.18 10.15
N THR A 131 17.97 0.69 11.12
CA THR A 131 16.52 0.49 11.16
C THR A 131 15.81 1.53 10.30
N LEU A 132 14.63 1.16 9.78
CA LEU A 132 13.71 2.14 9.22
C LEU A 132 13.27 3.11 10.33
N GLY A 133 13.05 4.38 9.99
CA GLY A 133 12.77 5.48 10.92
C GLY A 133 14.01 6.13 11.53
N ALA A 134 15.22 5.61 11.30
CA ALA A 134 16.45 6.22 11.82
C ALA A 134 16.71 7.58 11.16
N MET A 135 16.90 8.62 11.99
CA MET A 135 17.20 9.98 11.52
C MET A 135 18.69 10.19 11.22
N THR A 136 19.56 9.61 12.06
CA THR A 136 21.01 9.85 12.03
C THR A 136 21.67 9.57 10.66
N PRO A 137 21.34 8.46 9.95
CA PRO A 137 21.95 8.19 8.64
C PRO A 137 21.62 9.23 7.56
N CYS A 138 20.53 9.98 7.74
CA CYS A 138 20.11 11.05 6.82
C CYS A 138 20.76 12.42 7.12
N GLY A 139 21.45 12.53 8.26
CA GLY A 139 21.99 13.79 8.75
C GLY A 139 20.92 14.74 9.31
N LEU A 140 21.37 15.84 9.89
CA LEU A 140 20.50 16.88 10.41
C LEU A 140 20.05 17.79 9.26
N SER A 141 18.81 17.65 8.81
CA SER A 141 18.19 18.53 7.80
C SER A 141 16.83 19.03 8.25
N TYR A 142 16.39 20.18 7.71
CA TYR A 142 15.02 20.66 7.83
C TYR A 142 14.36 20.73 6.43
N PRO A 143 13.18 20.11 6.22
CA PRO A 143 12.48 19.24 7.16
C PRO A 143 13.30 18.00 7.54
N ALA A 144 12.99 17.42 8.71
CA ALA A 144 13.65 16.22 9.19
C ALA A 144 13.51 15.09 8.16
N LYS A 145 14.58 14.31 8.00
CA LYS A 145 14.58 13.13 7.12
C LYS A 145 14.86 11.88 7.93
N VAL A 146 14.25 10.79 7.52
CA VAL A 146 14.43 9.46 8.13
C VAL A 146 14.71 8.45 7.03
N VAL A 147 15.45 7.40 7.38
CA VAL A 147 15.60 6.23 6.52
C VAL A 147 14.24 5.54 6.41
N TRP A 148 13.65 5.55 5.22
CA TRP A 148 12.34 4.97 4.96
C TRP A 148 12.27 4.37 3.56
N ILE A 149 11.12 3.81 3.19
CA ILE A 149 10.88 3.34 1.83
C ILE A 149 10.31 4.49 1.00
N ASN A 150 11.03 4.88 -0.04
CA ASN A 150 10.55 5.87 -0.99
C ASN A 150 9.35 5.30 -1.76
N ALA A 151 8.16 5.88 -1.55
CA ALA A 151 6.88 5.42 -2.11
C ALA A 151 6.85 5.33 -3.64
N THR A 152 7.67 6.12 -4.33
CA THR A 152 7.73 6.13 -5.80
C THR A 152 8.65 5.04 -6.35
N THR A 153 9.81 4.85 -5.70
CA THR A 153 10.87 3.98 -6.22
C THR A 153 10.91 2.61 -5.57
N ILE A 154 10.20 2.43 -4.45
CA ILE A 154 10.22 1.23 -3.59
C ILE A 154 11.67 0.86 -3.27
N LYS A 155 12.42 1.83 -2.76
CA LYS A 155 13.81 1.67 -2.30
C LYS A 155 14.00 2.31 -0.94
N VAL A 156 14.95 1.79 -0.18
CA VAL A 156 15.41 2.42 1.06
C VAL A 156 16.11 3.73 0.71
N ASP A 157 15.60 4.85 1.25
CA ASP A 157 16.10 6.20 1.00
C ASP A 157 15.83 7.12 2.19
N CYS A 158 16.42 8.31 2.20
CA CYS A 158 16.11 9.36 3.16
C CYS A 158 14.91 10.17 2.69
N VAL A 159 13.74 9.84 3.23
CA VAL A 159 12.49 10.55 2.91
C VAL A 159 12.26 11.69 3.92
N LYS A 160 11.60 12.75 3.46
CA LYS A 160 11.19 13.86 4.33
C LYS A 160 10.05 13.38 5.23
N VAL A 161 10.14 13.69 6.53
CA VAL A 161 9.02 13.54 7.45
C VAL A 161 8.20 14.81 7.37
N TYR A 162 6.97 14.70 6.87
CA TYR A 162 6.00 15.78 6.93
C TYR A 162 5.39 15.79 8.33
N VAL A 163 5.88 16.68 9.19
CA VAL A 163 5.17 17.03 10.41
C VAL A 163 4.20 18.13 9.99
N ASP A 164 2.92 17.82 9.87
CA ASP A 164 1.91 18.77 9.37
C ASP A 164 1.97 20.10 10.15
N ASN A 165 2.58 21.11 9.55
CA ASN A 165 2.17 22.48 9.80
C ASN A 165 0.93 22.68 8.92
N ARG A 166 -0.21 22.92 9.56
CA ARG A 166 -1.56 23.14 9.00
C ARG A 166 -1.67 24.26 7.95
N PHE A 167 -0.56 24.79 7.45
CA PHE A 167 -0.44 25.93 6.55
C PHE A 167 0.76 25.74 5.62
N SER A 168 0.67 24.85 4.63
CA SER A 168 1.50 25.01 3.44
C SER A 168 0.92 24.21 2.27
N SER A 169 -0.14 24.75 1.67
CA SER A 169 -0.51 24.45 0.29
C SER A 169 0.55 25.05 -0.62
N ASN A 170 1.50 24.24 -1.08
CA ASN A 170 2.29 24.43 -2.30
C ASN A 170 2.97 23.08 -2.60
N VAL A 171 2.22 22.17 -3.22
CA VAL A 171 2.80 20.96 -3.83
C VAL A 171 3.04 21.33 -5.28
N GLU A 172 4.32 21.38 -5.66
CA GLU A 172 4.73 21.58 -7.06
C GLU A 172 4.24 20.39 -7.91
N GLU A 173 3.62 20.75 -9.02
CA GLU A 173 2.86 19.89 -9.93
C GLU A 173 3.78 19.21 -10.96
N GLU A 174 3.81 17.87 -11.02
CA GLU A 174 4.18 17.13 -12.25
C GLU A 174 3.45 15.76 -12.37
N VAL A 175 2.59 15.70 -13.39
CA VAL A 175 2.24 14.60 -14.34
C VAL A 175 1.96 13.16 -13.84
N PHE A 176 0.75 12.71 -14.22
CA PHE A 176 0.10 11.40 -14.00
C PHE A 176 0.72 10.21 -14.76
N ALA A 177 0.72 9.02 -14.14
CA ALA A 177 -0.03 7.82 -14.61
C ALA A 177 0.27 6.55 -13.79
N LEU A 178 -0.76 5.68 -13.72
CA LEU A 178 -0.81 4.27 -13.31
C LEU A 178 -0.36 3.89 -11.89
N CYS A 179 -1.08 2.93 -11.31
CA CYS A 179 -0.91 2.38 -9.96
C CYS A 179 0.56 2.26 -9.51
N PRO A 180 0.88 2.51 -8.22
CA PRO A 180 2.21 2.24 -7.68
C PRO A 180 2.69 0.83 -7.99
N PRO A 181 3.97 0.64 -8.32
CA PRO A 181 4.52 -0.69 -8.58
C PRO A 181 4.40 -1.55 -7.31
N GLY A 182 3.86 -2.77 -7.47
CA GLY A 182 3.67 -3.73 -6.38
C GLY A 182 2.45 -3.49 -5.49
N CYS A 183 1.56 -2.56 -5.85
CA CYS A 183 0.29 -2.38 -5.16
C CYS A 183 -0.72 -3.51 -5.49
N LYS A 184 -1.81 -3.59 -4.72
CA LYS A 184 -2.84 -4.64 -4.86
C LYS A 184 -3.48 -4.63 -6.23
N ARG A 185 -3.78 -3.43 -6.75
CA ARG A 185 -4.36 -3.24 -8.09
C ARG A 185 -3.40 -3.62 -9.21
N SER A 186 -2.09 -3.34 -9.03
CA SER A 186 -1.05 -3.69 -10.00
C SER A 186 -0.94 -5.19 -10.19
N ILE A 187 -0.98 -5.93 -9.09
CA ILE A 187 -0.86 -7.39 -9.10
C ILE A 187 -2.14 -8.08 -9.58
N ASN A 188 -3.31 -7.53 -9.23
CA ASN A 188 -4.60 -8.08 -9.67
C ASN A 188 -4.95 -7.72 -11.13
N LEU A 189 -4.03 -7.11 -11.88
CA LEU A 189 -4.25 -6.64 -13.26
C LEU A 189 -5.45 -5.69 -13.40
N GLN A 190 -5.79 -4.98 -12.33
CA GLN A 190 -6.89 -4.01 -12.27
C GLN A 190 -6.42 -2.59 -12.58
N CYS A 191 -5.15 -2.41 -12.93
CA CYS A 191 -4.64 -1.13 -13.38
C CYS A 191 -5.08 -0.89 -14.81
N THR A 192 -5.98 0.07 -15.00
CA THR A 192 -6.37 0.52 -16.33
C THR A 192 -5.20 1.26 -16.99
N PRO A 193 -4.80 0.91 -18.23
CA PRO A 193 -3.87 1.71 -18.98
C PRO A 193 -4.48 3.10 -19.24
N ASP A 194 -3.68 4.16 -19.09
CA ASP A 194 -4.08 5.48 -19.54
C ASP A 194 -4.09 5.48 -21.08
N VAL A 195 -5.27 5.27 -21.65
CA VAL A 195 -5.50 5.47 -23.08
C VAL A 195 -5.90 6.94 -23.27
N ARG A 196 -4.94 7.85 -23.11
CA ARG A 196 -5.09 9.22 -23.61
C ARG A 196 -4.04 9.54 -24.66
N ARG A 197 -4.56 9.77 -25.88
CA ARG A 197 -3.91 10.47 -27.00
C ARG A 197 -3.68 11.93 -26.65
#